data_AF-A0A7L1GKV4-F1
#
_entry.id   AF-A0A7L1GKV4-F1
#
_cell.length_a   1.000
_cell.length_b   1.000
_cell.length_c   1.000
_cell.angle_alpha   90.00
_cell.angle_beta   90.00
_cell.angle_gamma   90.00
#
_symmetry.space_group_name_H-M   'P 1'
#
loop_
_entity.id
_entity.type
_entity.pdbx_description
1 polymer ?
#
loop_
_entity_poly.entity_id
_entity_poly.type
_entity_poly.pdbx_seq_one_letter_code
_entity_poly.pdbx_strand_id
1 'polypeptide(L)'
;MFGFLFFVLITPGASEFLCTSSDLELSYTFCDATPHTFTFNVTPCTMANKPIWKAALTWVPWSDITFLKTIFHVWYDGAKALHWRQVLCSGADDQYSVCGALKG
;
A
#
# COMPACT_ATOMS: atom_id res chain seq x y z
N MET A 1 -10.81 -10.81 -44.20
CA MET A 1 -9.95 -11.11 -43.03
C MET A 1 -9.99 -9.90 -42.12
N PHE A 2 -10.84 -9.96 -41.10
CA PHE A 2 -11.12 -8.86 -40.16
C PHE A 2 -10.05 -8.86 -39.08
N GLY A 3 -9.27 -7.79 -39.00
CA GLY A 3 -8.19 -7.64 -38.03
C GLY A 3 -8.75 -7.57 -36.62
N PHE A 4 -8.34 -8.51 -35.76
CA PHE A 4 -8.62 -8.46 -34.33
C PHE A 4 -7.84 -7.28 -33.73
N LEU A 5 -8.53 -6.14 -33.57
CA LEU A 5 -8.12 -5.10 -32.64
C LEU A 5 -8.36 -5.63 -31.23
N PHE A 6 -7.27 -6.05 -30.56
CA PHE A 6 -7.28 -6.35 -29.14
C PHE A 6 -7.47 -5.03 -28.39
N PHE A 7 -8.72 -4.66 -28.11
CA PHE A 7 -9.03 -3.64 -27.13
C PHE A 7 -8.63 -4.20 -25.77
N VAL A 8 -7.43 -3.84 -25.30
CA VAL A 8 -7.08 -3.97 -23.88
C VAL A 8 -8.03 -3.04 -23.13
N LEU A 9 -9.12 -3.61 -22.63
CA LEU A 9 -9.96 -3.02 -21.59
C LEU A 9 -9.03 -2.63 -20.45
N ILE A 10 -8.77 -1.33 -20.28
CA ILE A 10 -8.13 -0.82 -19.07
C ILE A 10 -9.16 -1.01 -17.96
N THR A 11 -9.10 -2.17 -17.29
CA THR A 11 -9.90 -2.42 -16.09
C THR A 11 -9.38 -1.51 -14.98
N PRO A 12 -10.23 -0.71 -14.32
CA PRO A 12 -9.85 -0.10 -13.05
C PRO A 12 -9.56 -1.24 -12.07
N GLY A 13 -8.31 -1.38 -11.64
CA GLY A 13 -7.88 -2.51 -10.81
C GLY A 13 -6.67 -3.29 -11.33
N ALA A 14 -5.75 -2.65 -12.06
CA ALA A 14 -4.44 -3.23 -12.27
C ALA A 14 -3.74 -3.34 -10.90
N SER A 15 -3.63 -4.55 -10.37
CA SER A 15 -2.89 -4.81 -9.14
C SER A 15 -1.40 -4.61 -9.40
N GLU A 16 -0.77 -3.77 -8.60
CA GLU A 16 0.68 -3.63 -8.58
C GLU A 16 1.30 -4.78 -7.79
N PHE A 17 2.24 -5.46 -8.44
CA PHE A 17 2.97 -6.55 -7.85
C PHE A 17 4.07 -6.00 -6.94
N LEU A 18 4.11 -6.46 -5.68
CA LEU A 18 5.15 -6.08 -4.72
C LEU A 18 6.29 -7.08 -4.73
N CYS A 19 5.97 -8.35 -4.48
CA CYS A 19 6.96 -9.40 -4.43
C CYS A 19 6.34 -10.80 -4.49
N THR A 20 7.15 -11.79 -4.89
CA THR A 20 6.80 -13.21 -4.84
C THR A 20 7.98 -14.00 -4.32
N SER A 21 7.68 -15.10 -3.66
CA SER A 21 8.61 -16.04 -3.06
C SER A 21 7.93 -17.42 -3.00
N SER A 22 8.65 -18.43 -2.50
CA SER A 22 8.10 -19.79 -2.39
C SER A 22 6.89 -19.91 -1.47
N ASP A 23 6.76 -19.03 -0.48
CA ASP A 23 5.77 -19.11 0.60
C ASP A 23 4.87 -17.88 0.69
N LEU A 24 5.09 -16.87 -0.14
CA LEU A 24 4.32 -15.64 -0.14
C LEU A 24 4.29 -14.97 -1.51
N GLU A 25 3.09 -14.55 -1.90
CA GLU A 25 2.85 -13.62 -3.00
C GLU A 25 2.11 -12.39 -2.45
N LEU A 26 2.61 -11.20 -2.78
CA LEU A 26 2.07 -9.94 -2.29
C LEU A 26 1.87 -8.96 -3.44
N SER A 27 0.66 -8.40 -3.50
CA SER A 27 0.25 -7.37 -4.45
C SER A 27 -0.68 -6.38 -3.78
N TYR A 28 -0.86 -5.21 -4.39
CA TYR A 28 -1.77 -4.18 -3.89
C TYR A 28 -2.49 -3.47 -5.04
N THR A 29 -3.64 -2.89 -4.72
CA THR A 29 -4.43 -2.06 -5.63
C THR A 29 -5.04 -0.92 -4.83
N PHE A 30 -5.09 0.27 -5.42
CA PHE A 30 -5.80 1.39 -4.82
C PHE A 30 -7.32 1.19 -4.90
N CYS A 31 -8.02 1.58 -3.83
CA CYS A 31 -9.48 1.48 -3.75
C CYS A 31 -10.19 2.74 -4.29
N ASP A 32 -9.46 3.78 -4.64
CA ASP A 32 -9.99 5.01 -5.22
C ASP A 32 -9.64 5.12 -6.70
N ALA A 33 -10.19 6.13 -7.37
CA ALA A 33 -9.96 6.40 -8.79
C ALA A 33 -8.80 7.38 -9.03
N THR A 34 -8.05 7.74 -7.99
CA THR A 34 -7.07 8.83 -8.05
C THR A 34 -5.67 8.29 -8.42
N PRO A 35 -4.92 9.00 -9.29
CA PRO A 35 -3.57 8.57 -9.61
C PRO A 35 -2.64 8.88 -8.43
N HIS A 36 -1.97 7.85 -7.89
CA HIS A 36 -1.06 8.02 -6.77
C HIS A 36 0.39 7.97 -7.21
N THR A 37 1.20 8.92 -6.73
CA THR A 37 2.65 8.74 -6.71
C THR A 37 2.99 8.02 -5.43
N PHE A 38 2.98 6.69 -5.49
CA PHE A 38 3.16 5.81 -4.35
C PHE A 38 3.98 4.60 -4.79
N THR A 39 5.01 4.28 -4.03
CA THR A 39 5.83 3.09 -4.25
C THR A 39 6.09 2.48 -2.90
N PHE A 40 5.62 1.25 -2.71
CA PHE A 40 5.81 0.48 -1.51
C PHE A 40 6.73 -0.69 -1.80
N ASN A 41 7.75 -0.88 -0.98
CA ASN A 41 8.71 -1.98 -1.10
C ASN A 41 8.86 -2.65 0.25
N VAL A 42 8.99 -3.97 0.23
CA VAL A 42 9.06 -4.77 1.44
C VAL A 42 10.17 -5.79 1.34
N THR A 43 11.01 -5.87 2.39
CA THR A 43 12.11 -6.82 2.47
C THR A 43 12.22 -7.41 3.87
N PRO A 44 12.35 -8.73 4.03
CA PRO A 44 12.35 -9.76 2.99
C PRO A 44 10.92 -10.06 2.48
N CYS A 45 10.81 -10.67 1.30
CA CYS A 45 9.55 -11.25 0.84
C CYS A 45 9.53 -12.75 1.17
N THR A 46 9.26 -13.10 2.42
CA THR A 46 9.07 -14.49 2.88
C THR A 46 8.55 -14.47 4.31
N MET A 47 7.61 -15.34 4.61
CA MET A 47 7.10 -15.56 5.97
C MET A 47 8.00 -16.52 6.76
N ALA A 48 8.80 -17.34 6.06
CA ALA A 48 9.67 -18.32 6.68
C ALA A 48 10.84 -17.67 7.46
N ASN A 49 10.97 -18.02 8.74
CA ASN A 49 12.14 -17.78 9.58
C ASN A 49 12.62 -16.32 9.72
N LYS A 50 11.82 -15.31 9.31
CA LYS A 50 12.15 -13.88 9.44
C LYS A 50 10.96 -13.09 10.01
N PRO A 51 10.95 -12.80 11.33
CA PRO A 51 9.85 -12.05 11.95
C PRO A 51 9.91 -10.55 11.67
N ILE A 52 11.07 -10.02 11.27
CA ILE A 52 11.28 -8.58 11.08
C ILE A 52 11.24 -8.26 9.59
N TRP A 53 10.32 -7.37 9.26
CA TRP A 53 10.08 -6.87 7.92
C TRP A 53 10.46 -5.39 7.85
N LYS A 54 11.19 -5.00 6.82
CA LYS A 54 11.52 -3.62 6.50
C LYS A 54 10.64 -3.18 5.35
N ALA A 55 9.83 -2.16 5.59
CA ALA A 55 9.06 -1.50 4.57
C ALA A 55 9.74 -0.17 4.20
N ALA A 56 9.80 0.12 2.90
CA ALA A 56 10.19 1.42 2.36
C ALA A 56 9.01 1.95 1.57
N LEU A 57 8.66 3.21 1.83
CA LEU A 57 7.49 3.85 1.25
C LEU A 57 7.88 5.22 0.72
N THR A 58 7.75 5.38 -0.58
CA THR A 58 7.88 6.66 -1.27
C THR A 58 6.49 7.10 -1.66
N TRP A 59 6.04 8.25 -1.17
CA TRP A 59 4.78 8.85 -1.59
C TRP A 59 4.93 10.35 -1.78
N VAL A 60 4.06 10.96 -2.59
CA VAL A 60 3.84 12.41 -2.60
C VAL A 60 2.47 12.70 -2.00
N PRO A 61 2.39 13.32 -0.81
CA PRO A 61 1.12 13.50 -0.13
C PRO A 61 0.30 14.62 -0.76
N TRP A 62 -1.01 14.43 -0.78
CA TRP A 62 -1.95 15.40 -1.34
C TRP A 62 -2.43 16.44 -0.32
N SER A 63 -2.08 16.24 0.95
CA SER A 63 -2.39 17.11 2.08
C SER A 63 -1.25 17.08 3.08
N ASP A 64 -1.15 18.14 3.89
CA ASP A 64 -0.18 18.21 4.98
C ASP A 64 -0.40 17.06 5.97
N ILE A 65 0.69 16.48 6.47
CA ILE A 65 0.70 15.28 7.31
C ILE A 65 0.89 15.68 8.78
N THR A 66 0.09 16.63 9.26
CA THR A 66 0.11 17.00 10.69
C THR A 66 -0.55 15.93 11.55
N PHE A 67 -1.59 15.27 11.01
CA PHE A 67 -2.30 14.19 11.67
C PHE A 67 -2.48 13.02 10.71
N LEU A 68 -1.89 11.88 11.04
CA LEU A 68 -1.92 10.68 10.20
C LEU A 68 -2.36 9.49 11.02
N LYS A 69 -3.38 8.80 10.52
CA LYS A 69 -3.97 7.65 11.17
C LYS A 69 -4.21 6.55 10.14
N THR A 70 -3.75 5.36 10.46
CA THR A 70 -3.88 4.20 9.59
C THR A 70 -4.87 3.21 10.20
N ILE A 71 -5.74 2.66 9.36
CA ILE A 71 -6.74 1.68 9.75
C ILE A 71 -6.51 0.44 8.89
N PHE A 72 -6.25 -0.69 9.53
CA PHE A 72 -6.04 -1.97 8.88
C PHE A 72 -7.26 -2.86 9.05
N HIS A 73 -7.74 -3.39 7.94
CA HIS A 73 -8.81 -4.37 7.86
C HIS A 73 -8.25 -5.62 7.22
N VAL A 74 -8.08 -6.68 8.01
CA VAL A 74 -7.61 -7.97 7.51
C VAL A 74 -8.79 -8.90 7.36
N TRP A 75 -8.88 -9.52 6.20
CA TRP A 75 -9.89 -10.52 5.87
C TRP A 75 -9.21 -11.85 5.57
N TYR A 76 -9.81 -12.93 6.03
CA TYR A 76 -9.38 -14.30 5.76
C TYR A 76 -10.62 -15.13 5.46
N ASP A 77 -10.63 -15.81 4.31
CA ASP A 77 -11.77 -16.60 3.82
C ASP A 77 -13.12 -15.87 3.89
N GLY A 78 -13.12 -14.57 3.52
CA GLY A 78 -14.33 -13.73 3.50
C GLY A 78 -14.81 -13.25 4.88
N ALA A 79 -14.17 -13.66 5.97
CA ALA A 79 -14.45 -13.18 7.31
C ALA A 79 -13.44 -12.11 7.75
N LYS A 80 -13.90 -11.13 8.52
CA LYS A 80 -13.03 -10.10 9.08
C LYS A 80 -12.18 -10.72 10.21
N ALA A 81 -10.90 -10.88 9.96
CA ALA A 81 -9.94 -11.48 10.89
C ALA A 81 -9.38 -10.44 11.89
N LEU A 82 -9.10 -9.21 11.43
CA LEU A 82 -8.53 -8.18 12.29
C LEU A 82 -9.07 -6.79 11.93
N HIS A 83 -9.28 -5.98 12.97
CA HIS A 83 -9.44 -4.53 12.87
C HIS A 83 -8.41 -3.86 13.75
N TRP A 84 -7.48 -3.13 13.17
CA TRP A 84 -6.46 -2.43 13.91
C TRP A 84 -6.38 -0.98 13.48
N ARG A 85 -6.19 -0.09 14.45
CA ARG A 85 -6.19 1.36 14.27
C ARG A 85 -4.96 1.91 14.94
N GLN A 86 -4.11 2.57 14.15
CA GLN A 86 -2.84 3.12 14.61
C GLN A 86 -2.80 4.62 14.31
N VAL A 87 -2.36 5.41 15.27
CA VAL A 87 -2.00 6.82 15.05
C VAL A 87 -0.51 6.85 14.75
N LEU A 88 -0.12 7.42 13.61
CA LEU A 88 1.28 7.58 13.19
C LEU A 88 1.77 9.01 13.44
N CYS A 89 0.91 10.00 13.23
CA CYS A 89 1.21 11.40 13.53
C CYS A 89 0.07 12.00 14.36
N SER A 90 0.43 12.60 15.48
CA SER A 90 -0.42 13.32 16.43
C SER A 90 -0.08 14.82 16.51
N GLY A 91 0.86 15.27 15.67
CA GLY A 91 1.31 16.65 15.53
C GLY A 91 2.45 16.74 14.50
N ALA A 92 3.03 17.94 14.35
CA ALA A 92 4.14 18.17 13.43
C ALA A 92 5.48 17.61 13.93
N ASP A 93 5.77 17.72 15.23
CA ASP A 93 7.01 17.21 15.85
C ASP A 93 6.75 15.86 16.55
N ASP A 94 6.43 14.83 15.75
CA ASP A 94 6.17 13.47 16.25
C ASP A 94 7.35 12.52 15.97
N GLN A 95 7.20 11.24 16.35
CA GLN A 95 8.23 10.21 16.25
C GLN A 95 8.75 9.98 14.83
N TYR A 96 7.89 10.13 13.82
CA TYR A 96 8.26 9.95 12.43
C TYR A 96 8.54 11.29 11.76
N SER A 97 9.66 11.39 11.04
CA SER A 97 10.04 12.58 10.28
C SER A 97 9.06 12.98 9.17
N VAL A 98 8.12 12.09 8.83
CA VAL A 98 7.06 12.35 7.84
C VAL A 98 5.92 13.18 8.44
N CYS A 99 5.80 13.23 9.76
CA CYS A 99 4.85 14.08 10.43
C CYS A 99 5.25 15.55 10.23
N GLY A 100 4.29 16.40 9.87
CA GLY A 100 4.55 17.79 9.48
C GLY A 100 5.03 17.97 8.03
N ALA A 101 5.18 16.90 7.23
CA ALA A 101 5.40 17.04 5.80
C ALA A 101 4.25 17.80 5.15
N LEU A 102 4.56 18.77 4.29
CA LEU A 102 3.57 19.55 3.57
C LEU A 102 3.12 18.80 2.31
N LYS A 103 1.97 19.19 1.77
CA LYS A 103 1.51 18.75 0.46
C LYS A 103 2.57 18.96 -0.63
N GLY A 104 2.71 17.96 -1.51
CA GLY A 104 3.62 17.97 -2.67
C GLY A 104 4.98 17.37 -2.35
#